data_AF-A0A3Q4GAZ9-F1
#
_entry.id   AF-A0A3Q4GAZ9-F1
#
_cell.length_a   1.000
_cell.length_b   1.000
_cell.length_c   1.000
_cell.angle_alpha   90.00
_cell.angle_beta   90.00
_cell.angle_gamma   90.00
#
_symmetry.space_group_name_H-M   'P 1'
#
loop_
_entity.id
_entity.type
_entity.pdbx_description
1 polymer ?
#
loop_
_entity_poly.entity_id
_entity_poly.type
_entity_poly.pdbx_seq_one_letter_code
_entity_poly.pdbx_strand_id
1 'polypeptide(L)'
;LSCHRVLMSFKSEQQFSLSLLRISQRQSSLLGHRIEEIPEVPLVVEDKVEGYKKTKEAVLLLKKLKAWNDIKKVYASQRMRAGKGKMRNRRRIQRRGPCIIYNQDAGLTKAFRNIPGITLLNVNKLNLLRLAPGGHVGRFCIWTESAFRKLDDLYGTWRKAASLKVDYNLPMHKMTNTDLTRILKSEEIQKALRAPNKKLNRRILKKNPLKNLNIMLKLNPYAKTARRHAILKHDPAIKAKMLKPKKRPGKKGAPAKPKA
;
A
#
# COMPACT_ATOMS: atom_id res chain seq x y z
N LEU A 1 -11.92 6.64 40.95
CA LEU A 1 -12.54 5.76 39.92
C LEU A 1 -12.24 6.20 38.48
N SER A 2 -12.38 7.47 38.09
CA SER A 2 -12.11 7.94 36.72
C SER A 2 -10.64 7.73 36.27
N CYS A 3 -9.65 8.15 37.08
CA CYS A 3 -8.23 8.04 36.71
C CYS A 3 -7.73 6.59 36.54
N HIS A 4 -8.26 5.66 37.34
CA HIS A 4 -7.89 4.24 37.27
C HIS A 4 -8.47 3.56 36.02
N ARG A 5 -9.68 3.94 35.59
CA ARG A 5 -10.31 3.46 34.36
C ARG A 5 -9.59 3.99 33.12
N VAL A 6 -9.17 5.26 33.14
CA VAL A 6 -8.38 5.88 32.06
C VAL A 6 -7.00 5.20 31.92
N LEU A 7 -6.30 4.96 33.04
CA LEU A 7 -5.02 4.24 33.04
C LEU A 7 -5.13 2.79 32.57
N MET A 8 -6.22 2.11 32.93
CA MET A 8 -6.54 0.75 32.45
C MET A 8 -6.79 0.75 30.93
N SER A 9 -7.58 1.70 30.43
CA SER A 9 -7.85 1.87 28.99
C SER A 9 -6.54 2.12 28.23
N PHE A 10 -5.68 3.00 28.74
CA PHE A 10 -4.38 3.31 28.12
C PHE A 10 -3.42 2.11 28.11
N LYS A 11 -3.40 1.31 29.18
CA LYS A 11 -2.63 0.05 29.22
C LYS A 11 -3.18 -0.95 28.19
N SER A 12 -4.49 -1.13 28.09
CA SER A 12 -5.08 -2.03 27.09
C SER A 12 -4.78 -1.59 25.65
N GLU A 13 -4.80 -0.28 25.37
CA GLU A 13 -4.49 0.28 24.05
C GLU A 13 -3.00 0.13 23.67
N GLN A 14 -2.09 0.29 24.64
CA GLN A 14 -0.68 0.04 24.41
C GLN A 14 -0.41 -1.44 24.14
N GLN A 15 -1.03 -2.33 24.90
CA GLN A 15 -0.92 -3.78 24.70
C GLN A 15 -1.55 -4.23 23.38
N PHE A 16 -2.70 -3.66 23.01
CA PHE A 16 -3.33 -3.82 21.71
C PHE A 16 -2.37 -3.42 20.58
N SER A 17 -1.77 -2.24 20.70
CA SER A 17 -0.80 -1.74 19.72
C SER A 17 0.41 -2.65 19.59
N LEU A 18 0.94 -3.15 20.71
CA LEU A 18 2.03 -4.13 20.72
C LEU A 18 1.64 -5.45 20.03
N SER A 19 0.42 -5.94 20.27
CA SER A 19 -0.09 -7.18 19.66
C SER A 19 -0.25 -7.03 18.13
N LEU A 20 -0.75 -5.87 17.66
CA LEU A 20 -0.88 -5.58 16.24
C LEU A 20 0.49 -5.46 15.55
N LEU A 21 1.47 -4.85 16.22
CA LEU A 21 2.82 -4.73 15.68
C LEU A 21 3.53 -6.07 15.51
N ARG A 22 3.18 -7.10 16.30
CA ARG A 22 3.68 -8.48 16.12
C ARG A 22 3.19 -9.06 14.79
N ILE A 23 1.91 -8.92 14.51
CA ILE A 23 1.28 -9.44 13.27
C ILE A 23 1.82 -8.69 12.04
N SER A 24 2.10 -7.40 12.20
CA SER A 24 2.59 -6.52 11.14
C SER A 24 4.06 -6.76 10.72
N GLN A 25 4.78 -7.75 11.27
CA GLN A 25 6.18 -8.01 10.86
C GLN A 25 6.30 -8.41 9.39
N ARG A 26 5.23 -8.94 8.76
CA ARG A 26 5.16 -9.14 7.31
C ARG A 26 5.26 -7.86 6.48
N GLN A 27 4.98 -6.69 7.08
CA GLN A 27 4.99 -5.39 6.40
C GLN A 27 6.34 -4.63 6.53
N SER A 28 7.40 -5.29 6.97
CA SER A 28 8.67 -4.62 7.26
C SER A 28 9.40 -4.00 6.07
N SER A 29 9.05 -4.43 4.86
CA SER A 29 9.49 -3.79 3.60
C SER A 29 8.97 -2.35 3.46
N LEU A 30 7.79 -2.04 3.99
CA LEU A 30 7.15 -0.70 3.88
C LEU A 30 7.90 0.39 4.67
N LEU A 31 8.58 0.03 5.75
CA LEU A 31 9.43 0.96 6.53
C LEU A 31 10.79 1.23 5.87
N GLY A 32 11.09 0.52 4.78
CA GLY A 32 12.34 0.62 4.05
C GLY A 32 13.50 -0.11 4.73
N HIS A 33 13.23 -1.22 5.42
CA HIS A 33 14.27 -2.18 5.77
C HIS A 33 14.68 -3.00 4.54
N ARG A 34 15.96 -3.39 4.43
CA ARG A 34 16.44 -4.26 3.35
C ARG A 34 16.35 -5.74 3.78
N ILE A 35 15.29 -6.42 3.35
CA ILE A 35 14.90 -7.77 3.83
C ILE A 35 14.81 -8.80 2.68
N GLU A 36 15.09 -8.39 1.45
CA GLU A 36 14.92 -9.22 0.23
C GLU A 36 15.65 -10.57 0.28
N GLU A 37 16.81 -10.62 0.93
CA GLU A 37 17.65 -11.83 0.98
C GLU A 37 17.41 -12.71 2.22
N ILE A 38 16.51 -12.30 3.13
CA ILE A 38 16.29 -13.00 4.41
C ILE A 38 15.46 -14.27 4.18
N PRO A 39 15.80 -15.41 4.82
CA PRO A 39 15.15 -16.69 4.55
C PRO A 39 13.66 -16.72 4.95
N GLU A 40 13.30 -16.07 6.05
CA GLU A 40 11.95 -16.12 6.60
C GLU A 40 11.59 -14.84 7.38
N VAL A 41 10.28 -14.56 7.45
CA VAL A 41 9.69 -13.50 8.27
C VAL A 41 8.46 -14.09 8.96
N PRO A 42 8.41 -14.15 10.30
CA PRO A 42 9.36 -13.61 11.30
C PRO A 42 10.68 -14.40 11.37
N LEU A 43 11.80 -13.72 11.64
CA LEU A 43 13.10 -14.38 11.78
C LEU A 43 13.34 -14.83 13.23
N VAL A 44 13.45 -16.14 13.44
CA VAL A 44 13.74 -16.76 14.73
C VAL A 44 15.12 -17.39 14.70
N VAL A 45 15.91 -17.18 15.77
CA VAL A 45 17.29 -17.66 15.89
C VAL A 45 17.45 -18.46 17.19
N GLU A 46 18.35 -19.44 17.18
CA GLU A 46 18.68 -20.25 18.36
C GLU A 46 19.09 -19.41 19.59
N ASP A 47 18.77 -19.91 20.78
CA ASP A 47 19.07 -19.25 22.06
C ASP A 47 20.57 -19.08 22.33
N LYS A 48 21.45 -19.78 21.60
CA LYS A 48 22.92 -19.60 21.68
C LYS A 48 23.35 -18.16 21.43
N VAL A 49 22.55 -17.37 20.70
CA VAL A 49 22.82 -15.96 20.44
C VAL A 49 22.84 -15.12 21.72
N GLU A 50 22.05 -15.49 22.74
CA GLU A 50 22.01 -14.75 24.02
C GLU A 50 23.36 -14.77 24.76
N GLY A 51 24.16 -15.82 24.54
CA GLY A 51 25.48 -16.01 25.15
C GLY A 51 26.65 -15.32 24.44
N TYR A 52 26.41 -14.62 23.33
CA TYR A 52 27.48 -13.92 22.61
C TYR A 52 28.07 -12.79 23.45
N LYS A 53 29.40 -12.77 23.55
CA LYS A 53 30.16 -11.74 24.30
C LYS A 53 30.88 -10.77 23.38
N LYS A 54 31.28 -11.22 22.17
CA LYS A 54 32.09 -10.42 21.24
C LYS A 54 31.24 -9.85 20.11
N THR A 55 31.48 -8.59 19.78
CA THR A 55 30.84 -7.91 18.64
C THR A 55 31.16 -8.57 17.29
N LYS A 56 32.33 -9.18 17.16
CA LYS A 56 32.74 -9.92 15.94
C LYS A 56 31.80 -11.10 15.65
N GLU A 57 31.41 -11.84 16.68
CA GLU A 57 30.48 -12.98 16.57
C GLU A 57 29.08 -12.49 16.16
N ALA A 58 28.61 -11.41 16.79
CA ALA A 58 27.34 -10.76 16.45
C ALA A 58 27.28 -10.29 14.99
N VAL A 59 28.36 -9.67 14.48
CA VAL A 59 28.45 -9.26 13.07
C VAL A 59 28.46 -10.48 12.13
N LEU A 60 29.16 -11.55 12.49
CA LEU A 60 29.19 -12.78 11.71
C LEU A 60 27.80 -13.42 11.60
N LEU A 61 27.06 -13.47 12.71
CA LEU A 61 25.67 -13.94 12.72
C LEU A 61 24.80 -13.13 11.76
N LEU A 62 24.82 -11.80 11.85
CA LEU A 62 23.99 -10.93 11.00
C LEU A 62 24.32 -11.03 9.52
N LYS A 63 25.57 -11.36 9.17
CA LYS A 63 25.98 -11.67 7.79
C LYS A 63 25.41 -13.02 7.34
N LYS A 64 25.48 -14.06 8.17
CA LYS A 64 24.92 -15.39 7.87
C LYS A 64 23.40 -15.34 7.68
N LEU A 65 22.71 -14.56 8.52
CA LEU A 65 21.26 -14.31 8.43
C LEU A 65 20.87 -13.34 7.30
N LYS A 66 21.85 -12.82 6.54
CA LYS A 66 21.66 -11.85 5.44
C LYS A 66 21.00 -10.52 5.87
N ALA A 67 20.90 -10.26 7.17
CA ALA A 67 20.41 -9.02 7.76
C ALA A 67 21.43 -7.85 7.70
N TRP A 68 22.66 -8.12 7.27
CA TRP A 68 23.74 -7.14 7.22
C TRP A 68 23.49 -5.98 6.24
N ASN A 69 22.70 -6.20 5.18
CA ASN A 69 22.37 -5.17 4.21
C ASN A 69 21.54 -4.02 4.81
N ASP A 70 20.71 -4.31 5.82
CA ASP A 70 19.98 -3.28 6.56
C ASP A 70 20.92 -2.43 7.43
N ILE A 71 21.95 -3.06 8.01
CA ILE A 71 22.97 -2.36 8.81
C ILE A 71 23.86 -1.50 7.91
N LYS A 72 24.27 -1.99 6.73
CA LYS A 72 24.98 -1.18 5.72
C LYS A 72 24.19 0.08 5.37
N LYS A 73 22.85 -0.01 5.27
CA LYS A 73 21.97 1.15 5.04
C LYS A 73 22.01 2.14 6.21
N VAL A 74 22.15 1.67 7.45
CA VAL A 74 22.35 2.55 8.61
C VAL A 74 23.67 3.30 8.49
N TYR A 75 24.77 2.61 8.19
CA TYR A 75 26.09 3.23 7.99
C TYR A 75 26.04 4.33 6.93
N ALA A 76 25.48 4.04 5.75
CA ALA A 76 25.34 5.01 4.66
C ALA A 76 24.45 6.22 5.02
N SER A 77 23.54 6.07 5.99
CA SER A 77 22.61 7.12 6.39
C SER A 77 23.15 8.10 7.44
N GLN A 78 24.34 7.84 7.99
CA GLN A 78 24.93 8.68 9.03
C GLN A 78 25.27 10.05 8.45
N ARG A 79 24.58 11.08 8.93
CA ARG A 79 24.79 12.46 8.49
C ARG A 79 24.64 13.46 9.63
N MET A 80 25.15 14.66 9.41
CA MET A 80 25.00 15.78 10.34
C MET A 80 23.55 16.29 10.31
N ARG A 81 23.00 16.59 11.50
CA ARG A 81 21.67 17.18 11.63
C ARG A 81 21.70 18.63 11.11
N ALA A 82 20.74 19.00 10.28
CA ALA A 82 20.56 20.39 9.85
C ALA A 82 20.06 21.28 11.02
N GLY A 83 20.42 22.56 10.99
CA GLY A 83 19.96 23.56 11.95
C GLY A 83 20.64 23.57 13.33
N LYS A 84 20.01 24.25 14.28
CA LYS A 84 20.55 24.56 15.62
C LYS A 84 20.67 23.33 16.55
N GLY A 85 20.09 22.20 16.18
CA GLY A 85 20.18 20.95 16.95
C GLY A 85 21.63 20.46 17.14
N LYS A 86 22.55 20.86 16.26
CA LYS A 86 23.99 20.55 16.36
C LYS A 86 24.63 21.06 17.65
N MET A 87 24.17 22.21 18.16
CA MET A 87 24.67 22.82 19.40
C MET A 87 24.04 22.21 20.65
N ARG A 88 22.90 21.52 20.52
CA ARG A 88 22.14 20.93 21.64
C ARG A 88 22.38 19.41 21.75
N ASN A 89 23.63 18.96 21.63
CA ASN A 89 24.03 17.54 21.72
C ASN A 89 23.28 16.55 20.79
N ARG A 90 22.68 17.04 19.69
CA ARG A 90 21.94 16.22 18.69
C ARG A 90 22.55 16.33 17.30
N ARG A 91 23.89 16.35 17.25
CA ARG A 91 24.69 16.66 16.07
C ARG A 91 24.56 15.65 14.93
N ARG A 92 24.46 14.35 15.23
CA ARG A 92 24.39 13.27 14.23
C ARG A 92 23.01 12.61 14.21
N ILE A 93 22.58 12.18 13.03
CA ILE A 93 21.37 11.39 12.82
C ILE A 93 21.71 10.16 11.97
N GLN A 94 20.98 9.07 12.22
CA GLN A 94 21.12 7.82 11.48
C GLN A 94 19.77 7.09 11.45
N ARG A 95 19.58 6.18 10.50
CA ARG A 95 18.40 5.31 10.43
C ARG A 95 18.38 4.31 11.60
N ARG A 96 17.18 3.79 11.89
CA ARG A 96 17.00 2.65 12.79
C ARG A 96 17.11 1.37 11.97
N GLY A 97 17.92 0.44 12.43
CA GLY A 97 18.11 -0.88 11.83
C GLY A 97 17.27 -1.93 12.56
N PRO A 98 17.71 -3.20 12.54
CA PRO A 98 16.97 -4.31 13.12
C PRO A 98 16.79 -4.15 14.63
N CYS A 99 15.71 -4.72 15.14
CA CYS A 99 15.44 -4.85 16.56
C CYS A 99 15.66 -6.30 16.99
N ILE A 100 16.55 -6.55 17.95
CA ILE A 100 16.81 -7.89 18.48
C ILE A 100 16.02 -8.03 19.79
N ILE A 101 15.22 -9.08 19.87
CA ILE A 101 14.38 -9.36 21.03
C ILE A 101 14.84 -10.65 21.69
N TYR A 102 15.14 -10.55 22.98
CA TYR A 102 15.71 -11.61 23.79
C TYR A 102 14.94 -11.83 25.08
N ASN A 103 15.13 -12.97 25.70
CA ASN A 103 14.52 -13.32 26.97
C ASN A 103 15.46 -13.00 28.14
N GLN A 104 16.68 -13.55 28.09
CA GLN A 104 17.69 -13.37 29.12
C GLN A 104 18.95 -12.69 28.57
N ASP A 105 19.60 -11.87 29.39
CA ASP A 105 20.85 -11.20 29.01
C ASP A 105 22.04 -11.97 29.57
N ALA A 106 22.58 -12.89 28.77
CA ALA A 106 23.80 -13.65 29.08
C ALA A 106 25.08 -13.04 28.45
N GLY A 107 25.01 -11.78 28.00
CA GLY A 107 26.11 -11.09 27.31
C GLY A 107 25.70 -10.41 26.00
N LEU A 108 24.54 -10.79 25.46
CA LEU A 108 23.94 -10.24 24.24
C LEU A 108 23.99 -8.72 24.19
N THR A 109 23.63 -8.03 25.28
CA THR A 109 23.57 -6.56 25.26
C THR A 109 24.93 -5.95 24.97
N LYS A 110 26.02 -6.54 25.50
CA LYS A 110 27.39 -6.07 25.25
C LYS A 110 27.84 -6.37 23.82
N ALA A 111 27.48 -7.53 23.27
CA ALA A 111 27.86 -7.93 21.92
C ALA A 111 27.18 -7.08 20.82
N PHE A 112 25.92 -6.69 21.00
CA PHE A 112 25.16 -6.00 19.95
C PHE A 112 25.09 -4.48 20.09
N ARG A 113 25.33 -3.91 21.28
CA ARG A 113 25.18 -2.46 21.53
C ARG A 113 26.13 -1.59 20.69
N ASN A 114 27.30 -2.09 20.32
CA ASN A 114 28.28 -1.32 19.55
C ASN A 114 27.95 -1.22 18.06
N ILE A 115 26.99 -2.01 17.56
CA ILE A 115 26.61 -2.00 16.14
C ILE A 115 25.58 -0.88 15.92
N PRO A 116 25.79 0.05 14.97
CA PRO A 116 24.89 1.18 14.78
C PRO A 116 23.53 0.73 14.26
N GLY A 117 22.48 1.38 14.78
CA GLY A 117 21.10 1.16 14.33
C GLY A 117 20.40 -0.04 14.95
N ILE A 118 21.12 -0.97 15.57
CA ILE A 118 20.52 -2.08 16.31
C ILE A 118 19.87 -1.55 17.58
N THR A 119 18.68 -2.06 17.91
CA THR A 119 18.09 -1.89 19.23
C THR A 119 17.82 -3.23 19.87
N LEU A 120 18.07 -3.30 21.16
CA LEU A 120 17.90 -4.50 21.97
C LEU A 120 16.65 -4.31 22.83
N LEU A 121 15.80 -5.33 22.89
CA LEU A 121 14.60 -5.33 23.73
C LEU A 121 14.49 -6.67 24.47
N ASN A 122 14.11 -6.60 25.74
CA ASN A 122 13.70 -7.80 26.48
C ASN A 122 12.21 -8.07 26.19
N VAL A 123 11.86 -9.34 25.99
CA VAL A 123 10.48 -9.78 25.71
C VAL A 123 9.47 -9.39 26.80
N ASN A 124 9.90 -9.35 28.06
CA ASN A 124 9.05 -8.91 29.18
C ASN A 124 8.80 -7.39 29.17
N LYS A 125 9.70 -6.63 28.56
CA LYS A 125 9.72 -5.16 28.56
C LYS A 125 9.71 -4.60 27.14
N LEU A 126 8.76 -5.07 26.33
CA LEU A 126 8.56 -4.57 24.98
C LEU A 126 8.08 -3.11 25.02
N ASN A 127 8.75 -2.27 24.24
CA ASN A 127 8.45 -0.83 24.18
C ASN A 127 7.92 -0.47 22.79
N LEU A 128 6.72 0.11 22.77
CA LEU A 128 6.04 0.55 21.55
C LEU A 128 6.88 1.56 20.75
N LEU A 129 7.55 2.51 21.41
CA LEU A 129 8.38 3.53 20.75
C LEU A 129 9.60 2.95 20.02
N ARG A 130 10.07 1.79 20.49
CA ARG A 130 11.20 1.08 19.88
C ARG A 130 10.72 0.16 18.75
N LEU A 131 9.56 -0.47 18.89
CA LEU A 131 8.98 -1.31 17.85
C LEU A 131 8.38 -0.49 16.70
N ALA A 132 7.81 0.69 16.99
CA ALA A 132 7.19 1.59 16.04
C ALA A 132 7.84 2.99 16.08
N PRO A 133 9.08 3.16 15.59
CA PRO A 133 9.75 4.45 15.61
C PRO A 133 8.98 5.47 14.76
N GLY A 134 8.55 6.56 15.37
CA GLY A 134 7.75 7.59 14.70
C GLY A 134 6.29 7.20 14.46
N GLY A 135 5.79 6.13 15.09
CA GLY A 135 4.42 5.66 14.93
C GLY A 135 4.19 4.76 13.72
N HIS A 136 5.22 4.47 12.93
CA HIS A 136 5.14 3.54 11.81
C HIS A 136 5.29 2.09 12.27
N VAL A 137 4.36 1.23 11.88
CA VAL A 137 4.38 -0.21 12.19
C VAL A 137 5.21 -1.00 11.19
N GLY A 138 5.81 -2.12 11.63
CA GLY A 138 6.60 -3.01 10.77
C GLY A 138 8.12 -2.83 10.87
N ARG A 139 8.68 -2.56 12.06
CA ARG A 139 10.13 -2.58 12.21
C ARG A 139 10.66 -4.00 12.09
N PHE A 140 11.79 -4.19 11.40
CA PHE A 140 12.40 -5.51 11.27
C PHE A 140 12.89 -6.01 12.64
N CYS A 141 12.32 -7.13 13.10
CA CYS A 141 12.65 -7.73 14.38
C CYS A 141 13.24 -9.12 14.19
N ILE A 142 14.26 -9.43 15.00
CA ILE A 142 14.91 -10.72 15.09
C ILE A 142 14.63 -11.27 16.48
N TRP A 143 14.05 -12.46 16.55
CA TRP A 143 13.67 -13.11 17.79
C TRP A 143 14.66 -14.21 18.14
N THR A 144 14.98 -14.34 19.42
CA THR A 144 15.52 -15.59 19.95
C THR A 144 14.38 -16.59 20.17
N GLU A 145 14.68 -17.88 20.10
CA GLU A 145 13.70 -18.95 20.23
C GLU A 145 12.92 -18.87 21.56
N SER A 146 13.62 -18.73 22.68
CA SER A 146 13.02 -18.59 24.01
C SER A 146 12.17 -17.32 24.13
N ALA A 147 12.59 -16.21 23.53
CA ALA A 147 11.79 -14.99 23.50
C ALA A 147 10.52 -15.18 22.67
N PHE A 148 10.59 -15.90 21.56
CA PHE A 148 9.43 -16.15 20.70
C PHE A 148 8.38 -17.02 21.41
N ARG A 149 8.81 -18.11 22.06
CA ARG A 149 7.92 -19.00 22.83
C ARG A 149 7.23 -18.27 23.98
N LYS A 150 7.96 -17.40 24.69
CA LYS A 150 7.45 -16.65 25.85
C LYS A 150 6.36 -15.63 25.52
N LEU A 151 6.17 -15.27 24.24
CA LEU A 151 5.09 -14.37 23.84
C LEU A 151 3.71 -14.97 24.11
N ASP A 152 3.58 -16.29 24.01
CA ASP A 152 2.29 -16.96 24.21
C ASP A 152 1.88 -16.95 25.69
N ASP A 153 2.84 -17.01 26.62
CA ASP A 153 2.57 -16.81 28.06
C ASP A 153 2.27 -15.34 28.41
N LEU A 154 2.89 -14.40 27.68
CA LEU A 154 2.74 -12.95 27.91
C LEU A 154 1.43 -12.38 27.41
N TYR A 155 0.90 -12.89 26.31
CA TYR A 155 -0.29 -12.33 25.65
C TYR A 155 -1.43 -13.35 25.49
N GLY A 156 -1.15 -14.64 25.61
CA GLY A 156 -2.14 -15.70 25.43
C GLY A 156 -2.51 -15.91 23.96
N THR A 157 -3.63 -16.60 23.77
CA THR A 157 -4.35 -16.74 22.49
C THR A 157 -5.78 -16.26 22.69
N TRP A 158 -6.59 -16.07 21.64
CA TRP A 158 -8.00 -15.69 21.81
C TRP A 158 -8.79 -16.64 22.74
N ARG A 159 -8.39 -17.92 22.82
CA ARG A 159 -9.02 -18.95 23.66
C ARG A 159 -8.42 -19.07 25.07
N LYS A 160 -7.16 -18.67 25.24
CA LYS A 160 -6.41 -18.82 26.51
C LYS A 160 -5.90 -17.45 26.94
N ALA A 161 -6.38 -16.97 28.09
CA ALA A 161 -5.93 -15.70 28.66
C ALA A 161 -4.43 -15.68 28.94
N ALA A 162 -3.86 -14.48 29.04
CA ALA A 162 -2.44 -14.30 29.35
C ALA A 162 -2.11 -14.78 30.77
N SER A 163 -1.01 -15.53 30.91
CA SER A 163 -0.56 -16.03 32.22
C SER A 163 0.15 -14.94 33.04
N LEU A 164 0.97 -14.12 32.37
CA LEU A 164 1.83 -13.13 33.02
C LEU A 164 1.19 -11.75 33.16
N LYS A 165 0.05 -11.50 32.49
CA LYS A 165 -0.66 -10.23 32.55
C LYS A 165 -2.04 -10.44 33.14
N VAL A 166 -2.30 -9.73 34.23
CA VAL A 166 -3.60 -9.74 34.92
C VAL A 166 -4.66 -9.14 34.00
N ASP A 167 -5.80 -9.84 33.90
CA ASP A 167 -7.01 -9.42 33.18
C ASP A 167 -6.77 -8.97 31.74
N TYR A 168 -5.86 -9.64 31.03
CA TYR A 168 -5.57 -9.34 29.63
C TYR A 168 -5.90 -10.52 28.71
N ASN A 169 -6.64 -10.23 27.64
CA ASN A 169 -6.85 -11.11 26.51
C ASN A 169 -6.64 -10.34 25.20
N LEU A 170 -6.39 -11.06 24.11
CA LEU A 170 -6.26 -10.49 22.79
C LEU A 170 -7.57 -9.84 22.32
N PRO A 171 -7.50 -8.71 21.60
CA PRO A 171 -8.65 -8.05 21.01
C PRO A 171 -9.35 -8.96 19.99
N MET A 172 -10.68 -8.94 19.96
CA MET A 172 -11.42 -9.59 18.87
C MET A 172 -11.28 -8.80 17.57
N HIS A 173 -11.10 -9.52 16.46
CA HIS A 173 -11.10 -8.91 15.14
C HIS A 173 -12.52 -8.42 14.80
N LYS A 174 -12.64 -7.23 14.21
CA LYS A 174 -13.95 -6.71 13.75
C LYS A 174 -14.49 -7.48 12.54
N MET A 175 -13.58 -8.03 11.73
CA MET A 175 -13.86 -8.78 10.52
C MET A 175 -12.99 -10.03 10.53
N THR A 176 -13.60 -11.20 10.37
CA THR A 176 -12.92 -12.51 10.38
C THR A 176 -11.99 -12.67 9.18
N ASN A 177 -12.49 -12.36 7.99
CA ASN A 177 -11.74 -12.40 6.74
C ASN A 177 -11.53 -10.98 6.22
N THR A 178 -10.28 -10.49 6.22
CA THR A 178 -9.93 -9.16 5.74
C THR A 178 -9.71 -9.07 4.22
N ASP A 179 -9.67 -10.21 3.51
CA ASP A 179 -9.52 -10.22 2.05
C ASP A 179 -10.87 -9.90 1.37
N LEU A 180 -11.11 -8.60 1.25
CA LEU A 180 -12.27 -8.05 0.55
C LEU A 180 -12.31 -8.50 -0.90
N THR A 181 -11.16 -8.71 -1.56
CA THR A 181 -11.15 -9.08 -2.98
C THR A 181 -11.70 -10.48 -3.17
N ARG A 182 -11.35 -11.41 -2.28
CA ARG A 182 -11.92 -12.76 -2.26
C ARG A 182 -13.41 -12.73 -1.96
N ILE A 183 -13.82 -11.95 -0.95
CA ILE A 183 -15.24 -11.83 -0.58
C ILE A 183 -16.04 -11.27 -1.75
N LEU A 184 -15.60 -10.17 -2.36
CA LEU A 184 -16.32 -9.53 -3.46
C LEU A 184 -16.39 -10.41 -4.71
N LYS A 185 -15.37 -11.25 -4.96
CA LYS A 185 -15.34 -12.18 -6.10
C LYS A 185 -16.02 -13.53 -5.82
N SER A 186 -16.56 -13.72 -4.63
CA SER A 186 -17.26 -14.95 -4.26
C SER A 186 -18.52 -15.15 -5.12
N GLU A 187 -18.82 -16.41 -5.46
CA GLU A 187 -19.93 -16.75 -6.35
C GLU A 187 -21.28 -16.37 -5.72
N GLU A 188 -21.38 -16.50 -4.41
CA GLU A 188 -22.55 -16.16 -3.62
C GLU A 188 -22.91 -14.68 -3.77
N ILE A 189 -21.91 -13.80 -3.74
CA ILE A 189 -22.10 -12.36 -3.96
C ILE A 189 -22.33 -12.07 -5.44
N GLN A 190 -21.51 -12.61 -6.34
CA GLN A 190 -21.61 -12.33 -7.77
C GLN A 190 -22.96 -12.75 -8.37
N LYS A 191 -23.54 -13.86 -7.90
CA LYS A 191 -24.86 -14.34 -8.33
C LYS A 191 -26.00 -13.40 -7.91
N ALA A 192 -25.87 -12.71 -6.79
CA ALA A 192 -26.87 -11.77 -6.29
C ALA A 192 -26.74 -10.36 -6.90
N LEU A 193 -25.59 -10.04 -7.51
CA LEU A 193 -25.32 -8.72 -8.06
C LEU A 193 -25.92 -8.53 -9.46
N ARG A 194 -26.37 -7.30 -9.73
CA ARG A 194 -26.76 -6.87 -11.08
C ARG A 194 -25.52 -6.57 -11.93
N ALA A 195 -25.67 -6.63 -13.25
CA ALA A 195 -24.59 -6.27 -14.17
C ALA A 195 -24.10 -4.82 -13.95
N PRO A 196 -22.77 -4.57 -13.96
CA PRO A 196 -22.23 -3.25 -13.68
C PRO A 196 -22.48 -2.28 -14.86
N ASN A 197 -22.99 -1.09 -14.56
CA ASN A 197 -23.13 -0.04 -15.56
C ASN A 197 -21.80 0.72 -15.76
N LYS A 198 -21.08 0.39 -16.83
CA LYS A 198 -19.77 1.00 -17.16
C LYS A 198 -19.89 2.25 -18.04
N LYS A 199 -21.10 2.75 -18.31
CA LYS A 199 -21.31 3.91 -19.19
C LYS A 199 -20.94 5.22 -18.47
N LEU A 200 -19.83 5.83 -18.88
CA LEU A 200 -19.44 7.16 -18.42
C LEU A 200 -20.21 8.25 -19.19
N ASN A 201 -21.24 8.82 -18.55
CA ASN A 201 -21.98 9.94 -19.11
C ASN A 201 -21.19 11.25 -18.91
N ARG A 202 -20.45 11.66 -19.95
CA ARG A 202 -19.75 12.95 -19.94
C ARG A 202 -20.73 14.09 -20.18
N ARG A 203 -20.47 15.24 -19.56
CA ARG A 203 -21.21 16.48 -19.85
C ARG A 203 -21.04 16.80 -21.33
N ILE A 204 -22.14 16.81 -22.06
CA ILE A 204 -22.17 17.20 -23.47
C ILE A 204 -22.23 18.73 -23.52
N LEU A 205 -21.30 19.36 -24.22
CA LEU A 205 -21.36 20.80 -24.48
C LEU A 205 -22.61 21.11 -25.31
N LYS A 206 -23.48 21.99 -24.78
CA LYS A 206 -24.65 22.48 -25.51
C LYS A 206 -24.18 23.39 -26.64
N LYS A 207 -24.07 22.84 -27.84
CA LYS A 207 -23.78 23.59 -29.06
C LYS A 207 -25.03 24.34 -29.51
N ASN A 208 -24.87 25.59 -29.95
CA ASN A 208 -25.99 26.41 -30.43
C ASN A 208 -26.55 25.84 -31.77
N PRO A 209 -27.82 25.43 -31.85
CA PRO A 209 -28.42 24.87 -33.07
C PRO A 209 -28.49 25.87 -34.23
N LEU A 210 -28.68 27.16 -33.95
CA LEU A 210 -28.76 28.20 -34.98
C LEU A 210 -27.42 28.39 -35.70
N LYS A 211 -26.31 28.19 -34.98
CA LYS A 211 -24.95 28.28 -35.51
C LYS A 211 -24.41 26.93 -36.01
N ASN A 212 -24.90 25.80 -35.50
CA ASN A 212 -24.43 24.46 -35.84
C ASN A 212 -25.54 23.60 -36.49
N LEU A 213 -25.44 23.41 -37.81
CA LEU A 213 -26.44 22.70 -38.61
C LEU A 213 -26.66 21.25 -38.12
N ASN A 214 -25.61 20.51 -37.75
CA ASN A 214 -25.76 19.10 -37.35
C ASN A 214 -26.58 18.96 -36.06
N ILE A 215 -26.46 19.93 -35.16
CA ILE A 215 -27.24 19.97 -33.92
C ILE A 215 -28.67 20.37 -34.23
N MET A 216 -28.89 21.35 -35.12
CA MET A 216 -30.23 21.69 -35.60
C MET A 216 -30.91 20.49 -36.25
N LEU A 217 -30.22 19.73 -37.09
CA LEU A 217 -30.78 18.56 -37.76
C LEU A 217 -31.06 17.40 -36.80
N LYS A 218 -30.21 17.23 -35.76
CA LYS A 218 -30.43 16.25 -34.70
C LYS A 218 -31.67 16.57 -33.86
N LEU A 219 -31.96 17.85 -33.65
CA LEU A 219 -33.11 18.32 -32.87
C LEU A 219 -34.38 18.46 -33.71
N ASN A 220 -34.25 18.94 -34.95
CA ASN A 220 -35.33 19.20 -35.89
C ASN A 220 -34.93 18.76 -37.31
N PRO A 221 -35.34 17.57 -37.78
CA PRO A 221 -35.02 17.08 -39.11
C PRO A 221 -35.68 17.91 -40.23
N TYR A 222 -36.83 18.52 -39.98
CA TYR A 222 -37.55 19.35 -40.96
C TYR A 222 -36.78 20.61 -41.34
N ALA A 223 -35.88 21.10 -40.47
CA ALA A 223 -35.02 22.24 -40.75
C ALA A 223 -34.19 22.07 -42.03
N LYS A 224 -33.85 20.83 -42.41
CA LYS A 224 -33.15 20.52 -43.67
C LYS A 224 -34.00 20.91 -44.89
N THR A 225 -35.26 20.49 -44.88
CA THR A 225 -36.22 20.70 -45.96
C THR A 225 -36.59 22.17 -46.05
N ALA A 226 -36.92 22.79 -44.91
CA ALA A 226 -37.22 24.22 -44.84
C ALA A 226 -36.07 25.09 -45.36
N ARG A 227 -34.83 24.81 -44.93
CA ARG A 227 -33.64 25.55 -45.41
C ARG A 227 -33.41 25.34 -46.90
N ARG A 228 -33.63 24.11 -47.42
CA ARG A 228 -33.52 23.81 -48.86
C ARG A 228 -34.58 24.56 -49.68
N HIS A 229 -35.84 24.57 -49.24
CA HIS A 229 -36.89 25.33 -49.91
C HIS A 229 -36.60 26.84 -49.90
N ALA A 230 -36.11 27.38 -48.78
CA ALA A 230 -35.72 28.79 -48.68
C ALA A 230 -34.59 29.15 -49.66
N ILE A 231 -33.54 28.33 -49.77
CA ILE A 231 -32.44 28.54 -50.74
C ILE A 231 -32.96 28.50 -52.18
N LEU A 232 -33.80 27.52 -52.51
CA LEU A 232 -34.38 27.39 -53.85
C LEU A 232 -35.36 28.53 -54.20
N LYS A 233 -36.01 29.13 -53.19
CA LYS A 233 -36.90 30.28 -53.36
C LYS A 233 -36.13 31.58 -53.52
N HIS A 234 -35.03 31.77 -52.78
CA HIS A 234 -34.24 32.99 -52.78
C HIS A 234 -33.30 33.10 -53.98
N ASP A 235 -32.73 31.98 -54.45
CA ASP A 235 -31.75 31.98 -55.52
C ASP A 235 -32.24 31.13 -56.74
N PRO A 236 -32.95 31.76 -57.70
CA PRO A 236 -33.56 31.05 -58.82
C PRO A 236 -32.53 30.40 -59.75
N ALA A 237 -31.28 30.88 -59.76
CA ALA A 237 -30.19 30.26 -60.50
C ALA A 237 -29.81 28.87 -59.96
N ILE A 238 -29.88 28.68 -58.63
CA ILE A 238 -29.66 27.37 -57.98
C ILE A 238 -30.83 26.43 -58.29
N LYS A 239 -32.07 26.95 -58.27
CA LYS A 239 -33.27 26.20 -58.67
C LYS A 239 -33.19 25.74 -60.13
N ALA A 240 -32.79 26.63 -61.04
CA ALA A 240 -32.58 26.31 -62.46
C ALA A 240 -31.44 25.29 -62.67
N LYS A 241 -30.34 25.37 -61.91
CA LYS A 241 -29.25 24.37 -61.93
C LYS A 241 -29.70 22.99 -61.41
N MET A 242 -30.60 22.91 -60.44
CA MET A 242 -31.14 21.64 -59.93
C MET A 242 -32.17 20.99 -60.87
N LEU A 243 -32.92 21.78 -61.66
CA LEU A 243 -33.89 21.31 -62.64
C LEU A 243 -33.25 20.82 -63.94
N LYS A 244 -31.99 21.21 -64.23
CA LYS A 244 -31.23 20.66 -65.34
C LYS A 244 -30.96 19.16 -65.08
N PRO A 245 -31.20 18.26 -66.04
CA PRO A 245 -30.90 16.84 -65.88
C PRO A 245 -29.39 16.68 -65.61
N LYS A 246 -29.04 15.99 -64.53
CA LYS A 246 -27.64 15.62 -64.29
C LYS A 246 -27.16 14.81 -65.50
N LYS A 247 -26.21 15.34 -66.28
CA LYS A 247 -25.49 14.56 -67.30
C LYS A 247 -24.99 13.29 -66.61
N ARG A 248 -25.53 12.12 -67.00
CA ARG A 248 -24.97 10.84 -66.57
C ARG A 248 -23.48 10.87 -66.94
N PRO A 249 -22.56 10.52 -66.02
CA PRO A 249 -21.17 10.38 -66.43
C PRO A 249 -21.13 9.37 -67.57
N GLY A 250 -20.57 9.77 -68.71
CA GLY A 250 -20.48 8.92 -69.89
C GLY A 250 -19.84 7.59 -69.48
N LYS A 251 -20.49 6.49 -69.83
CA LYS A 251 -19.91 5.14 -69.74
C LYS A 251 -18.60 5.20 -70.53
N LYS A 252 -17.44 5.22 -69.87
CA LYS A 252 -16.17 4.93 -70.54
C LYS A 252 -16.33 3.50 -71.07
N GLY A 253 -16.28 3.34 -72.40
CA GLY A 253 -16.28 2.03 -73.03
C GLY A 253 -15.21 1.16 -72.38
N ALA A 254 -15.56 -0.08 -72.05
CA ALA A 254 -14.57 -1.05 -71.62
C ALA A 254 -13.50 -1.18 -72.71
N PRO A 255 -12.20 -1.27 -72.37
CA PRO A 255 -11.18 -1.50 -73.37
C PRO A 255 -11.45 -2.85 -74.05
N ALA A 256 -11.48 -2.85 -75.39
CA ALA A 256 -11.60 -4.06 -76.17
C ALA A 256 -10.41 -4.98 -75.86
N LYS A 257 -10.70 -6.24 -75.49
CA LYS A 257 -9.65 -7.27 -75.41
C LYS A 257 -9.13 -7.54 -76.84
N PRO A 258 -7.80 -7.61 -77.05
CA PRO A 258 -7.26 -8.05 -78.33
C PRO A 258 -7.62 -9.53 -78.55
N LYS A 259 -8.01 -9.87 -79.78
CA LYS A 259 -8.16 -11.26 -80.24
C LYS A 259 -6.82 -11.74 -80.80
N ALA A 260 -6.56 -13.03 -80.55
CA ALA A 260 -5.35 -13.84 -80.80
C ALA A 260 -4.26 -13.66 -79.73
#